data_AF-X1GNQ1-F1
#
_entry.id   AF-X1GNQ1-F1
#
_cell.length_a   1.000
_cell.length_b   1.000
_cell.length_c   1.000
_cell.angle_alpha   90.00
_cell.angle_beta   90.00
_cell.angle_gamma   90.00
#
_symmetry.space_group_name_H-M   'P 1'
#
loop_
_entity.id
_entity.type
_entity.pdbx_description
1 polymer ?
#
loop_
_entity_poly.entity_id
_entity_poly.type
_entity_poly.pdbx_seq_one_letter_code
_entity_poly.pdbx_strand_id
1 'polypeptide(L)'
;MLKAEELDVVSICTGPDTHYEIARACLERQLAIFCEKPLTRSVEEAQALVRLVEKKKVRFGVNFNSRFSAPYQKAKQWVEGDRVHYISVTLFEHVPLKDSLNVREDFLVTDAACHLFDLMRFLNSEIVEIYATLAKLGLDIWSDINVHCRFENESSGTLVISFARGEFESQHPIERAEIVTNRKRVVVDNICERVTMFPHA
;
A
#
# COMPACT_ATOMS: atom_id res chain seq x y z
N MET A 1 12.44 25.35 -11.00
CA MET A 1 12.55 23.99 -11.55
C MET A 1 11.75 23.83 -12.84
N LEU A 2 10.43 23.55 -12.82
CA LEU A 2 9.68 23.18 -14.06
C LEU A 2 9.79 24.17 -15.23
N LYS A 3 10.02 25.47 -14.98
CA LYS A 3 10.20 26.51 -16.01
C LYS A 3 11.65 26.71 -16.48
N ALA A 4 12.62 26.26 -15.69
CA ALA A 4 14.04 26.60 -15.85
C ALA A 4 14.88 25.42 -16.35
N GLU A 5 14.40 24.19 -16.15
CA GLU A 5 15.12 22.95 -16.48
C GLU A 5 14.40 22.19 -17.60
N GLU A 6 15.16 21.50 -18.44
CA GLU A 6 14.67 20.44 -19.32
C GLU A 6 14.70 19.11 -18.57
N LEU A 7 13.53 18.50 -18.35
CA LEU A 7 13.38 17.31 -17.51
C LEU A 7 12.77 16.17 -18.31
N ASP A 8 13.24 14.95 -18.09
CA ASP A 8 12.59 13.74 -18.62
C ASP A 8 11.57 13.16 -17.61
N VAL A 9 11.93 13.21 -16.32
CA VAL A 9 11.19 12.59 -15.21
C VAL A 9 11.19 13.51 -13.98
N VAL A 10 10.09 13.53 -13.23
CA VAL A 10 9.98 14.20 -11.94
C VAL A 10 9.65 13.17 -10.84
N SER A 11 10.47 13.16 -9.79
CA SER A 11 10.18 12.40 -8.55
C SER A 11 9.48 13.31 -7.54
N ILE A 12 8.23 13.02 -7.21
CA ILE A 12 7.43 13.79 -6.25
C ILE A 12 7.53 13.09 -4.89
N CYS A 13 8.32 13.66 -3.99
CA CYS A 13 8.56 13.13 -2.63
C CYS A 13 8.13 14.13 -1.54
N THR A 14 7.11 14.93 -1.83
CA THR A 14 6.56 15.92 -0.91
C THR A 14 5.48 15.29 -0.02
N GLY A 15 4.81 16.09 0.83
CA GLY A 15 3.64 15.60 1.56
C GLY A 15 2.45 15.36 0.63
N PRO A 16 1.58 14.37 0.93
CA PRO A 16 0.48 13.94 0.05
C PRO A 16 -0.52 15.04 -0.31
N ASP A 17 -0.69 16.05 0.54
CA ASP A 17 -1.56 17.20 0.29
C ASP A 17 -1.13 18.02 -0.94
N THR A 18 0.12 17.86 -1.38
CA THR A 18 0.69 18.61 -2.51
C THR A 18 0.81 17.78 -3.79
N HIS A 19 0.64 16.46 -3.70
CA HIS A 19 0.88 15.55 -4.82
C HIS A 19 0.02 15.87 -6.04
N TYR A 20 -1.27 16.14 -5.85
CA TYR A 20 -2.21 16.41 -6.94
C TYR A 20 -1.77 17.59 -7.81
N GLU A 21 -1.52 18.74 -7.19
CA GLU A 21 -1.18 19.96 -7.92
C GLU A 21 0.19 19.86 -8.60
N ILE A 22 1.18 19.26 -7.93
CA ILE A 22 2.51 19.04 -8.51
C ILE A 22 2.41 18.07 -9.69
N ALA A 23 1.72 16.94 -9.53
CA ALA A 23 1.54 15.94 -10.57
C ALA A 23 0.80 16.52 -11.78
N ARG A 24 -0.29 17.27 -11.56
CA ARG A 24 -1.03 17.96 -12.61
C ARG A 24 -0.14 18.90 -13.41
N ALA A 25 0.64 19.75 -12.74
CA ALA A 25 1.56 20.68 -13.39
C ALA A 25 2.65 19.98 -14.22
N CYS A 26 3.11 18.80 -13.77
CA CYS A 26 4.07 17.98 -14.51
C CYS A 26 3.42 17.33 -15.75
N LEU A 27 2.21 16.79 -15.61
CA LEU A 27 1.45 16.17 -16.72
C LEU A 27 1.07 17.18 -17.81
N GLU A 28 0.75 18.42 -17.44
CA GLU A 28 0.50 19.50 -18.41
C GLU A 28 1.70 19.74 -19.33
N ARG A 29 2.91 19.50 -18.81
CA ARG A 29 4.20 19.60 -19.52
C ARG A 29 4.66 18.28 -20.16
N GLN A 30 3.86 17.22 -20.11
CA GLN A 30 4.20 15.88 -20.63
C GLN A 30 5.42 15.21 -19.98
N LEU A 31 5.72 15.54 -18.72
CA LEU A 31 6.84 14.96 -17.98
C LEU A 31 6.45 13.62 -17.37
N ALA A 32 7.31 12.60 -17.46
CA ALA A 32 7.10 11.35 -16.73
C ALA A 32 7.19 11.58 -15.22
N ILE A 33 6.43 10.83 -14.43
CA ILE A 33 6.28 11.06 -12.99
C ILE A 33 6.50 9.77 -12.21
N PHE A 34 7.25 9.87 -11.12
CA PHE A 34 7.27 8.88 -10.05
C PHE A 34 6.85 9.58 -8.74
N CYS A 35 5.68 9.23 -8.19
CA CYS A 35 5.08 9.94 -7.07
C CYS A 35 5.09 9.07 -5.81
N GLU A 36 5.41 9.68 -4.68
CA GLU A 36 5.22 9.05 -3.37
C GLU A 36 3.75 8.72 -3.12
N LYS A 37 3.55 7.76 -2.22
CA LYS A 37 2.24 7.38 -1.71
C LYS A 37 1.85 8.24 -0.49
N PRO A 38 0.56 8.36 -0.17
CA PRO A 38 -0.58 8.06 -1.04
C PRO A 38 -0.61 9.00 -2.25
N LEU A 39 -1.19 8.56 -3.37
CA LEU A 39 -1.20 9.33 -4.62
C LEU A 39 -1.84 10.72 -4.43
N THR A 40 -2.98 10.78 -3.74
CA THR A 40 -3.71 12.02 -3.39
C THR A 40 -4.48 11.80 -2.09
N ARG A 41 -5.15 12.85 -1.59
CA ARG A 41 -6.04 12.77 -0.41
C ARG A 41 -7.48 12.43 -0.74
N SER A 42 -7.89 12.56 -2.00
CA SER A 42 -9.24 12.23 -2.46
C SER A 42 -9.22 11.30 -3.67
N VAL A 43 -10.27 10.49 -3.79
CA VAL A 43 -10.46 9.59 -4.95
C VAL A 43 -10.70 10.42 -6.21
N GLU A 44 -11.38 11.56 -6.09
CA GLU A 44 -11.69 12.47 -7.19
C GLU A 44 -10.42 13.04 -7.82
N GLU A 45 -9.46 13.49 -7.01
CA GLU A 45 -8.16 13.95 -7.46
C GLU A 45 -7.36 12.82 -8.11
N ALA A 46 -7.32 11.63 -7.50
CA ALA A 46 -6.65 10.47 -8.08
C ALA A 46 -7.21 10.12 -9.47
N GLN A 47 -8.55 10.06 -9.59
CA GLN A 47 -9.22 9.80 -10.86
C GLN A 47 -8.97 10.92 -11.88
N ALA A 48 -8.88 12.17 -11.45
CA ALA A 48 -8.53 13.29 -12.31
C ALA A 48 -7.11 13.16 -12.87
N LEU A 49 -6.14 12.74 -12.04
CA LEU A 49 -4.79 12.42 -12.49
C LEU A 49 -4.78 11.25 -13.47
N VAL A 50 -5.49 10.16 -13.19
CA VAL A 50 -5.60 9.00 -14.10
C VAL A 50 -6.11 9.43 -15.48
N ARG A 51 -7.22 10.17 -15.53
CA ARG A 51 -7.76 10.70 -16.81
C ARG A 51 -6.75 11.58 -17.54
N LEU A 52 -5.97 12.38 -16.82
CA LEU A 52 -4.96 13.26 -17.41
C LEU A 52 -3.76 12.46 -17.94
N VAL A 53 -3.30 11.45 -17.20
CA VAL A 53 -2.24 10.51 -17.62
C VAL A 53 -2.65 9.78 -18.89
N GLU A 54 -3.86 9.23 -18.95
CA GLU A 54 -4.41 8.55 -20.13
C GLU A 54 -4.50 9.48 -21.34
N LYS A 55 -5.03 10.71 -21.14
CA LYS A 55 -5.14 11.71 -22.19
C LYS A 55 -3.78 12.14 -22.74
N LYS A 56 -2.79 12.33 -21.87
CA LYS A 56 -1.45 12.82 -22.22
C LYS A 56 -0.51 11.70 -22.66
N LYS A 57 -0.84 10.44 -22.38
CA LYS A 57 -0.03 9.24 -22.66
C LYS A 57 1.36 9.31 -22.04
N VAL A 58 1.42 9.80 -20.81
CA VAL A 58 2.65 9.99 -20.04
C VAL A 58 2.89 8.80 -19.11
N ARG A 59 4.14 8.43 -18.86
CA ARG A 59 4.47 7.40 -17.86
C ARG A 59 4.28 7.96 -16.46
N PHE A 60 3.50 7.25 -15.64
CA PHE A 60 3.25 7.61 -14.25
C PHE A 60 3.39 6.37 -13.36
N GLY A 61 4.23 6.45 -12.33
CA GLY A 61 4.35 5.44 -11.29
C GLY A 61 4.01 6.01 -9.91
N VAL A 62 3.40 5.18 -9.06
CA VAL A 62 3.22 5.46 -7.63
C VAL A 62 4.16 4.56 -6.83
N ASN A 63 4.85 5.11 -5.84
CA ASN A 63 5.83 4.40 -5.04
C ASN A 63 5.19 3.50 -3.97
N PHE A 64 4.50 2.44 -4.42
CA PHE A 64 4.19 1.30 -3.56
C PHE A 64 5.38 0.34 -3.57
N ASN A 65 6.39 0.63 -2.76
CA ASN A 65 7.67 -0.07 -2.77
C ASN A 65 7.58 -1.52 -2.25
N SER A 66 6.67 -1.84 -1.33
CA SER A 66 6.59 -3.17 -0.68
C SER A 66 6.50 -4.31 -1.70
N ARG A 67 5.68 -4.19 -2.75
CA ARG A 67 5.55 -5.24 -3.79
C ARG A 67 6.86 -5.55 -4.51
N PHE A 68 7.86 -4.67 -4.48
CA PHE A 68 9.16 -4.87 -5.13
C PHE A 68 10.20 -5.54 -4.21
N SER A 69 9.87 -5.81 -2.94
CA SER A 69 10.78 -6.54 -2.05
C SER A 69 11.02 -7.97 -2.57
N ALA A 70 12.22 -8.51 -2.34
CA ALA A 70 12.58 -9.84 -2.81
C ALA A 70 11.63 -10.94 -2.27
N PRO A 71 11.24 -10.95 -0.98
CA PRO A 71 10.24 -11.89 -0.47
C PRO A 71 8.88 -11.79 -1.17
N TYR A 72 8.37 -10.58 -1.43
CA TYR A 72 7.07 -10.42 -2.09
C TYR A 72 7.09 -10.74 -3.57
N GLN A 73 8.17 -10.40 -4.27
CA GLN A 73 8.39 -10.84 -5.65
C GLN A 73 8.43 -12.37 -5.74
N LYS A 74 9.10 -13.03 -4.79
CA LYS A 74 9.15 -14.49 -4.74
C LYS A 74 7.79 -15.11 -4.40
N ALA A 75 7.06 -14.52 -3.44
CA ALA A 75 5.71 -14.94 -3.11
C ALA A 75 4.78 -14.83 -4.32
N LYS A 76 4.83 -13.71 -5.06
CA LYS A 76 4.06 -13.51 -6.29
C LYS A 76 4.34 -14.60 -7.32
N GLN A 77 5.61 -14.89 -7.58
CA GLN A 77 6.01 -15.97 -8.50
C GLN A 77 5.47 -17.34 -8.07
N TRP A 78 5.42 -17.62 -6.76
CA TRP A 78 4.96 -18.91 -6.26
C TRP A 78 3.46 -19.10 -6.30
N VAL A 79 2.69 -18.02 -6.17
CA VAL A 79 1.22 -18.05 -6.23
C VAL A 79 0.69 -17.79 -7.64
N GLU A 80 1.55 -17.41 -8.58
CA GLU A 80 1.18 -17.21 -9.98
C GLU A 80 0.61 -18.50 -10.60
N GLY A 81 -0.59 -18.40 -11.18
CA GLY A 81 -1.33 -19.53 -11.73
C GLY A 81 -2.07 -20.40 -10.71
N ASP A 82 -1.88 -20.18 -9.40
CA ASP A 82 -2.70 -20.83 -8.38
C ASP A 82 -4.03 -20.08 -8.17
N ARG A 83 -5.06 -20.78 -7.68
CA ARG A 83 -6.27 -20.14 -7.16
C ARG A 83 -6.03 -19.78 -5.70
N VAL A 84 -5.91 -18.49 -5.41
CA VAL A 84 -5.88 -17.97 -4.03
C VAL A 84 -7.26 -18.19 -3.39
N HIS A 85 -7.27 -18.76 -2.18
CA HIS A 85 -8.48 -18.95 -1.37
C HIS A 85 -8.57 -17.95 -0.23
N TYR A 86 -7.43 -17.57 0.34
CA TYR A 86 -7.35 -16.65 1.45
C TYR A 86 -6.04 -15.86 1.43
N ILE A 87 -6.10 -14.59 1.82
CA ILE A 87 -4.92 -13.77 2.07
C ILE A 87 -5.11 -12.95 3.35
N SER A 88 -4.12 -12.97 4.22
CA SER A 88 -4.06 -12.10 5.41
C SER A 88 -2.81 -11.26 5.36
N VAL A 89 -2.94 -9.96 5.62
CA VAL A 89 -1.79 -9.07 5.82
C VAL A 89 -1.95 -8.31 7.12
N THR A 90 -0.92 -8.32 7.95
CA THR A 90 -0.89 -7.64 9.25
C THR A 90 0.27 -6.67 9.30
N LEU A 91 0.04 -5.46 9.81
CA LEU A 91 1.06 -4.44 10.02
C LEU A 91 0.96 -3.86 11.44
N PHE A 92 2.09 -3.82 12.14
CA PHE A 92 2.24 -3.19 13.45
C PHE A 92 3.26 -2.06 13.34
N GLU A 93 2.82 -0.84 13.59
CA GLU A 93 3.66 0.36 13.48
C GLU A 93 3.75 1.11 14.81
N HIS A 94 4.76 1.97 14.91
CA HIS A 94 4.82 2.95 15.98
C HIS A 94 3.85 4.08 15.75
N VAL A 95 3.33 4.65 16.84
CA VAL A 95 2.62 5.92 16.78
C VAL A 95 3.55 6.97 16.14
N PRO A 96 3.11 7.68 15.09
CA PRO A 96 3.92 8.72 14.46
C PRO A 96 4.38 9.75 15.49
N LEU A 97 5.62 10.23 15.36
CA LEU A 97 6.14 11.27 16.24
C LEU A 97 5.35 12.56 16.03
N LYS A 98 5.03 13.25 17.14
CA LYS A 98 4.16 14.44 17.14
C LYS A 98 4.67 15.60 16.25
N ASP A 99 5.99 15.65 16.02
CA ASP A 99 6.65 16.68 15.20
C ASP A 99 6.87 16.23 13.74
N SER A 100 6.52 14.99 13.39
CA SER A 100 6.62 14.49 12.01
C SER A 100 5.31 14.73 11.26
N LEU A 101 5.36 15.52 10.18
CA LEU A 101 4.47 15.45 9.02
C LEU A 101 2.96 15.39 9.30
N ASN A 102 2.27 16.54 9.45
CA ASN A 102 0.80 16.70 9.31
C ASN A 102 -0.03 15.42 9.55
N VAL A 103 0.12 14.78 10.72
CA VAL A 103 -0.54 13.50 10.99
C VAL A 103 -2.02 13.77 11.14
N ARG A 104 -2.80 13.33 10.15
CA ARG A 104 -4.25 13.47 10.15
C ARG A 104 -4.89 12.34 10.95
N GLU A 105 -6.13 12.54 11.36
CA GLU A 105 -6.94 11.52 12.02
C GLU A 105 -6.98 10.19 11.24
N ASP A 106 -7.02 10.29 9.91
CA ASP A 106 -7.11 9.20 8.95
C ASP A 106 -5.76 8.59 8.52
N PHE A 107 -4.64 9.04 9.09
CA PHE A 107 -3.28 8.62 8.68
C PHE A 107 -3.13 7.09 8.59
N LEU A 108 -3.61 6.35 9.60
CA LEU A 108 -3.50 4.89 9.62
C LEU A 108 -4.21 4.23 8.43
N VAL A 109 -5.30 4.85 7.95
CA VAL A 109 -6.08 4.39 6.80
C VAL A 109 -5.40 4.80 5.49
N THR A 110 -5.04 6.08 5.35
CA THR A 110 -4.64 6.66 4.05
C THR A 110 -3.16 6.55 3.76
N ASP A 111 -2.30 6.63 4.76
CA ASP A 111 -0.83 6.64 4.60
C ASP A 111 -0.18 5.28 4.86
N ALA A 112 -0.73 4.50 5.81
CA ALA A 112 -0.17 3.21 6.22
C ALA A 112 -0.90 2.02 5.55
N ALA A 113 -2.22 1.90 5.73
CA ALA A 113 -2.99 0.77 5.18
C ALA A 113 -3.00 0.70 3.64
N CYS A 114 -2.71 1.82 2.94
CA CYS A 114 -2.63 1.82 1.48
C CYS A 114 -1.58 0.83 0.94
N HIS A 115 -0.48 0.60 1.67
CA HIS A 115 0.52 -0.40 1.32
C HIS A 115 -0.04 -1.82 1.35
N LEU A 116 -0.88 -2.12 2.34
CA LEU A 116 -1.45 -3.45 2.53
C LEU A 116 -2.53 -3.73 1.49
N PHE A 117 -3.39 -2.74 1.17
CA PHE A 117 -4.34 -2.86 0.08
C PHE A 117 -3.64 -3.10 -1.26
N ASP A 118 -2.57 -2.34 -1.53
CA ASP A 118 -1.74 -2.49 -2.71
C ASP A 118 -1.10 -3.89 -2.80
N LEU A 119 -0.60 -4.40 -1.68
CA LEU A 119 0.02 -5.71 -1.59
C LEU A 119 -0.98 -6.85 -1.75
N MET A 120 -2.16 -6.76 -1.12
CA MET A 120 -3.22 -7.76 -1.25
C MET A 120 -3.67 -7.88 -2.71
N ARG A 121 -3.85 -6.75 -3.41
CA ARG A 121 -4.18 -6.73 -4.84
C ARG A 121 -3.06 -7.31 -5.69
N PHE A 122 -1.81 -6.99 -5.37
CA PHE A 122 -0.64 -7.51 -6.09
C PHE A 122 -0.52 -9.04 -5.99
N LEU A 123 -0.70 -9.60 -4.78
CA LEU A 123 -0.54 -11.04 -4.52
C LEU A 123 -1.79 -11.86 -4.86
N ASN A 124 -2.94 -11.23 -5.03
CA ASN A 124 -4.22 -11.88 -5.29
C ASN A 124 -4.89 -11.33 -6.57
N SER A 125 -6.10 -10.79 -6.42
CA SER A 125 -6.90 -10.16 -7.47
C SER A 125 -7.47 -8.83 -6.96
N GLU A 126 -8.32 -8.18 -7.74
CA GLU A 126 -8.95 -6.92 -7.33
C GLU A 126 -9.91 -7.12 -6.15
N ILE A 127 -9.93 -6.15 -5.23
CA ILE A 127 -10.86 -6.13 -4.10
C ILE A 127 -12.19 -5.56 -4.60
N VAL A 128 -13.28 -6.28 -4.34
CA VAL A 128 -14.63 -5.91 -4.82
C VAL A 128 -15.58 -5.51 -3.68
N GLU A 129 -15.25 -5.84 -2.44
CA GLU A 129 -16.05 -5.49 -1.27
C GLU A 129 -15.17 -5.46 -0.01
N ILE A 130 -15.48 -4.54 0.91
CA ILE A 130 -14.82 -4.44 2.21
C ILE A 130 -15.83 -4.23 3.35
N TYR A 131 -15.51 -4.75 4.52
CA TYR A 131 -16.12 -4.39 5.80
C TYR A 131 -15.00 -4.04 6.78
N ALA A 132 -15.10 -2.91 7.47
CA ALA A 132 -14.04 -2.44 8.36
C ALA A 132 -14.56 -2.06 9.74
N THR A 133 -13.78 -2.36 10.78
CA THR A 133 -13.94 -1.84 12.14
C THR A 133 -12.71 -1.06 12.53
N LEU A 134 -12.92 0.10 13.17
CA LEU A 134 -11.85 1.02 13.56
C LEU A 134 -11.98 1.39 15.04
N ALA A 135 -10.84 1.58 15.70
CA ALA A 135 -10.79 2.01 17.10
C ALA A 135 -9.76 3.13 17.31
N LYS A 136 -10.05 4.02 18.27
CA LYS A 136 -9.13 5.01 18.81
C LYS A 136 -8.88 4.68 20.29
N LEU A 137 -7.82 3.97 20.60
CA LEU A 137 -7.60 3.47 21.96
C LEU A 137 -7.01 4.50 22.92
N GLY A 138 -7.34 5.79 22.82
CA GLY A 138 -6.70 6.86 23.59
C GLY A 138 -5.61 7.57 22.79
N LEU A 139 -5.81 7.66 21.48
CA LEU A 139 -5.13 8.60 20.57
C LEU A 139 -6.22 9.47 19.93
N ASP A 140 -5.83 10.62 19.40
CA ASP A 140 -6.73 11.46 18.61
C ASP A 140 -6.91 10.94 17.16
N ILE A 141 -6.04 10.02 16.75
CA ILE A 141 -6.04 9.33 15.45
C ILE A 141 -6.52 7.88 15.59
N TRP A 142 -6.94 7.26 14.49
CA TRP A 142 -7.23 5.82 14.47
C TRP A 142 -6.00 5.01 14.88
N SER A 143 -6.16 4.11 15.86
CA SER A 143 -5.07 3.26 16.36
C SER A 143 -5.14 1.85 15.81
N ASP A 144 -6.34 1.35 15.54
CA ASP A 144 -6.53 -0.03 15.10
C ASP A 144 -7.58 -0.07 13.99
N ILE A 145 -7.29 -0.84 12.94
CA ILE A 145 -8.18 -1.07 11.81
C ILE A 145 -8.15 -2.56 11.50
N ASN A 146 -9.34 -3.16 11.43
CA ASN A 146 -9.53 -4.53 10.96
C ASN A 146 -10.45 -4.47 9.74
N VAL A 147 -9.99 -5.01 8.62
CA VAL A 147 -10.74 -5.03 7.36
C VAL A 147 -10.91 -6.47 6.89
N HIS A 148 -12.13 -6.83 6.53
CA HIS A 148 -12.46 -8.04 5.80
C HIS A 148 -12.70 -7.66 4.34
N CYS A 149 -12.07 -8.38 3.41
CA CYS A 149 -12.15 -8.13 1.97
C CYS A 149 -12.75 -9.34 1.25
N ARG A 150 -13.56 -9.08 0.22
CA ARG A 150 -13.90 -10.05 -0.83
C ARG A 150 -13.22 -9.63 -2.13
N PHE A 151 -12.73 -10.61 -2.86
CA PHE A 151 -11.97 -10.44 -4.09
C PHE A 151 -12.76 -10.89 -5.32
N GLU A 152 -12.37 -10.41 -6.50
CA GLU A 152 -12.99 -10.74 -7.78
C GLU A 152 -12.96 -12.26 -8.06
N ASN A 153 -11.89 -12.94 -7.65
CA ASN A 153 -11.76 -14.40 -7.75
C ASN A 153 -12.52 -15.20 -6.68
N GLU A 154 -13.47 -14.55 -6.00
CA GLU A 154 -14.31 -15.10 -4.92
C GLU A 154 -13.55 -15.46 -3.64
N SER A 155 -12.25 -15.18 -3.56
CA SER A 155 -11.48 -15.41 -2.34
C SER A 155 -11.84 -14.38 -1.26
N SER A 156 -11.47 -14.68 -0.02
CA SER A 156 -11.57 -13.74 1.10
C SER A 156 -10.20 -13.28 1.56
N GLY A 157 -10.16 -12.20 2.34
CA GLY A 157 -8.93 -11.82 3.01
C GLY A 157 -9.14 -10.87 4.17
N THR A 158 -8.09 -10.71 4.96
CA THR A 158 -8.07 -9.84 6.13
C THR A 158 -6.87 -8.89 6.08
N LEU A 159 -7.12 -7.65 6.45
CA LEU A 159 -6.08 -6.65 6.70
C LEU A 159 -6.22 -6.22 8.15
N VAL A 160 -5.15 -6.33 8.92
CA VAL A 160 -5.09 -5.80 10.28
C VAL A 160 -3.95 -4.81 10.34
N ILE A 161 -4.22 -3.61 10.84
CA ILE A 161 -3.19 -2.63 11.12
C ILE A 161 -3.43 -2.02 12.50
N SER A 162 -2.36 -1.90 13.28
CA SER A 162 -2.42 -1.36 14.64
C SER A 162 -1.17 -0.56 14.97
N PHE A 163 -1.35 0.56 15.67
CA PHE A 163 -0.26 1.21 16.37
C PHE A 163 0.06 0.48 17.65
N ALA A 164 1.26 -0.09 17.69
CA ALA A 164 1.75 -0.74 18.87
C ALA A 164 2.24 0.31 19.89
N ARG A 165 1.63 0.31 21.08
CA ARG A 165 1.79 1.33 22.13
C ARG A 165 2.98 1.09 23.09
N GLY A 166 3.89 0.19 22.76
CA GLY A 166 5.01 -0.20 23.61
C GLY A 166 6.34 0.45 23.22
N GLU A 167 7.28 0.52 24.17
CA GLU A 167 8.71 0.75 23.90
C GLU A 167 9.26 -0.49 23.19
N PHE A 168 9.35 -0.50 21.85
CA PHE A 168 9.96 -1.63 21.16
C PHE A 168 11.48 -1.53 21.21
N GLU A 169 12.07 -2.07 22.27
CA GLU A 169 13.38 -2.68 22.14
C GLU A 169 13.26 -4.02 21.40
N SER A 170 13.01 -3.93 20.08
CA SER A 170 13.25 -4.96 19.04
C SER A 170 12.45 -6.29 19.02
N GLN A 171 12.17 -6.74 17.78
CA GLN A 171 11.91 -8.13 17.34
C GLN A 171 10.47 -8.71 17.38
N HIS A 172 9.52 -8.05 16.72
CA HIS A 172 8.41 -8.79 16.06
C HIS A 172 8.28 -8.31 14.61
N PRO A 173 7.90 -9.20 13.66
CA PRO A 173 7.78 -8.78 12.26
C PRO A 173 6.77 -7.64 12.20
N ILE A 174 7.22 -6.47 11.73
CA ILE A 174 6.35 -5.29 11.63
C ILE A 174 5.26 -5.55 10.61
N GLU A 175 5.54 -6.34 9.58
CA GLU A 175 4.58 -6.76 8.58
C GLU A 175 4.64 -8.27 8.38
N ARG A 176 3.49 -8.91 8.20
CA ARG A 176 3.40 -10.31 7.80
C ARG A 176 2.27 -10.50 6.81
N ALA A 177 2.55 -11.24 5.75
CA ALA A 177 1.54 -11.69 4.80
C ALA A 177 1.46 -13.21 4.75
N GLU A 178 0.25 -13.76 4.73
CA GLU A 178 -0.02 -15.19 4.60
C GLU A 178 -1.02 -15.40 3.47
N ILE A 179 -0.63 -16.15 2.45
CA ILE A 179 -1.43 -16.48 1.27
C ILE A 179 -1.69 -17.97 1.28
N VAL A 180 -2.96 -18.37 1.21
CA VAL A 180 -3.40 -19.76 1.07
C VAL A 180 -3.99 -19.92 -0.32
N THR A 181 -3.43 -20.87 -1.09
CA THR A 181 -3.93 -21.24 -2.41
C THR A 181 -4.47 -22.66 -2.39
N ASN A 182 -5.02 -23.11 -3.51
CA ASN A 182 -5.41 -24.50 -3.71
C ASN A 182 -4.24 -25.51 -3.67
N ARG A 183 -2.98 -25.04 -3.72
CA ARG A 183 -1.80 -25.91 -3.86
C ARG A 183 -0.77 -25.73 -2.77
N LYS A 184 -0.78 -24.60 -2.08
CA LYS A 184 0.26 -24.25 -1.10
C LYS A 184 -0.19 -23.11 -0.21
N ARG A 185 0.57 -22.93 0.86
CA ARG A 185 0.55 -21.74 1.69
C ARG A 185 1.89 -21.02 1.62
N VAL A 186 1.89 -19.71 1.46
CA VAL A 186 3.07 -18.86 1.41
C VAL A 186 3.00 -17.85 2.54
N VAL A 187 4.09 -17.70 3.30
CA VAL A 187 4.21 -16.73 4.40
C VAL A 187 5.40 -15.83 4.14
N VAL A 188 5.19 -14.51 4.14
CA VAL A 188 6.23 -13.49 4.08
C VAL A 188 6.35 -12.85 5.45
N ASP A 189 7.55 -12.87 6.02
CA ASP A 189 7.88 -12.26 7.30
C ASP A 189 8.70 -10.98 7.07
N ASN A 190 8.25 -9.89 7.72
CA ASN A 190 8.94 -8.61 7.87
C ASN A 190 9.40 -7.94 6.56
N ILE A 191 8.61 -8.01 5.48
CA ILE A 191 8.84 -7.41 4.15
C ILE A 191 10.08 -7.96 3.40
N CYS A 192 11.23 -8.03 4.06
CA CYS A 192 12.55 -8.33 3.51
C CYS A 192 13.24 -9.52 4.18
N GLU A 193 12.76 -10.01 5.32
CA GLU A 193 13.49 -11.05 6.08
C GLU A 193 13.37 -12.44 5.47
N ARG A 194 12.14 -12.91 5.24
CA ARG A 194 11.93 -14.31 4.84
C ARG A 194 10.63 -14.51 4.07
N VAL A 195 10.67 -15.48 3.16
CA VAL A 195 9.47 -16.07 2.56
C VAL A 195 9.53 -17.60 2.69
N THR A 196 8.43 -18.21 3.14
CA THR A 196 8.33 -19.66 3.40
C THR A 196 7.15 -20.23 2.63
N MET A 197 7.36 -21.36 1.93
CA MET A 197 6.32 -22.08 1.20
C MET A 197 6.04 -23.44 1.86
N PHE A 198 4.75 -23.75 2.06
CA PHE A 198 4.25 -25.02 2.57
C PHE A 198 3.36 -25.67 1.49
N PRO A 199 3.86 -26.66 0.73
CA PRO A 199 3.06 -27.36 -0.27
C PRO A 199 1.88 -28.13 0.34
N HIS A 200 0.77 -28.21 -0.38
CA HIS A 200 -0.29 -29.18 -0.12
C HIS A 200 0.07 -30.48 -0.85
N ALA A 201 -0.08 -31.61 -0.17
CA ALA A 201 0.20 -32.94 -0.70
C ALA A 201 -0.75 -33.31 -1.85
#